data_AF-A0A4Y4X8X9-F1
#
_entry.id   AF-A0A4Y4X8X9-F1
#
_cell.length_a   1.000
_cell.length_b   1.000
_cell.length_c   1.000
_cell.angle_alpha   90.00
_cell.angle_beta   90.00
_cell.angle_gamma   90.00
#
_symmetry.space_group_name_H-M   'P 1'
#
loop_
_entity.id
_entity.type
_entity.pdbx_description
1 polymer ?
#
loop_
_entity_poly.entity_id
_entity_poly.type
_entity_poly.pdbx_seq_one_letter_code
_entity_poly.pdbx_strand_id
1 'polypeptide(L)'
;MFLLRHLTSACVFLASKCLPDSFVLVALLSFVVFVLVYCLTGQDASSVISSWGNGAWTLLGFSMQMALILVLGQALASAKLVQKLLKYLASLPKGYYTALWLVTFLSLIANWINWGFGLVISAIFAKEIAKNVKGVDYRLLIASAYSGFVIWHGGLSGSIPLSVATQNESLSKISAGVIEKAIPISQTIFSSYNLIIIGIILIGLPFL
;
A
#
# COMPACT_ATOMS: atom_id res chain seq x y z
N MET A 1 18.16 13.56 -18.49
CA MET A 1 17.40 14.35 -17.49
C MET A 1 16.19 15.07 -18.10
N PHE A 2 16.31 15.72 -19.27
CA PHE A 2 15.20 16.44 -19.93
C PHE A 2 14.03 15.55 -20.35
N LEU A 3 14.33 14.38 -20.95
CA LEU A 3 13.32 13.38 -21.35
C LEU A 3 12.52 12.83 -20.17
N LEU A 4 13.21 12.49 -19.07
CA LEU A 4 12.58 12.00 -17.85
C LEU A 4 11.61 13.05 -17.30
N ARG A 5 12.05 14.32 -17.25
CA ARG A 5 11.21 15.42 -16.76
C ARG A 5 9.96 15.65 -17.62
N HIS A 6 10.06 15.53 -18.94
CA HIS A 6 8.91 15.62 -19.84
C HIS A 6 7.94 14.46 -19.64
N LEU A 7 8.46 13.24 -19.55
CA LEU A 7 7.66 12.06 -19.30
C LEU A 7 6.95 12.14 -17.94
N THR A 8 7.66 12.51 -16.87
CA THR A 8 7.05 12.73 -15.56
C THR A 8 5.99 13.83 -15.61
N SER A 9 6.25 14.94 -16.32
CA SER A 9 5.28 16.03 -16.45
C SER A 9 4.02 15.61 -17.22
N ALA A 10 4.17 14.81 -18.28
CA ALA A 10 3.05 14.24 -19.02
C ALA A 10 2.24 13.26 -18.17
N CYS A 11 2.90 12.35 -17.44
CA CYS A 11 2.23 11.43 -16.51
C CYS A 11 1.48 12.20 -15.41
N VAL A 12 2.08 13.25 -14.85
CA VAL A 12 1.44 14.11 -13.84
C VAL A 12 0.24 14.83 -14.43
N PHE A 13 0.34 15.36 -15.66
CA PHE A 13 -0.78 16.01 -16.33
C PHE A 13 -1.94 15.03 -16.54
N LEU A 14 -1.67 13.84 -17.10
CA LEU A 14 -2.70 12.82 -17.31
C LEU A 14 -3.35 12.39 -15.98
N ALA A 15 -2.55 12.09 -14.96
CA ALA A 15 -3.07 11.64 -13.67
C ALA A 15 -3.85 12.73 -12.91
N SER A 16 -3.40 13.99 -12.97
CA SER A 16 -4.02 15.08 -12.19
C SER A 16 -5.14 15.83 -12.91
N LYS A 17 -5.19 15.79 -14.25
CA LYS A 17 -6.17 16.53 -15.06
C LYS A 17 -7.11 15.65 -15.88
N CYS A 18 -6.68 14.47 -16.28
CA CYS A 18 -7.48 13.59 -17.14
C CYS A 18 -8.12 12.43 -16.38
N LEU A 19 -7.50 11.96 -15.29
CA LEU A 19 -8.06 10.90 -14.47
C LEU A 19 -9.21 11.48 -13.61
N PRO A 20 -10.45 11.00 -13.78
CA PRO A 20 -11.53 11.38 -12.88
C PRO A 20 -11.27 10.83 -11.48
N ASP A 21 -11.98 11.39 -10.49
CA ASP A 21 -11.98 10.85 -9.14
C ASP A 21 -12.33 9.34 -9.15
N SER A 22 -11.71 8.56 -8.26
CA SER A 22 -11.89 7.10 -8.20
C SER A 22 -13.36 6.69 -8.11
N PHE A 23 -14.20 7.45 -7.40
CA PHE A 23 -15.64 7.17 -7.32
C PHE A 23 -16.32 7.38 -8.68
N VAL A 24 -16.00 8.48 -9.36
CA VAL A 24 -16.54 8.78 -10.70
C VAL A 24 -16.13 7.70 -11.70
N LEU A 25 -14.87 7.27 -11.65
CA LEU A 25 -14.36 6.21 -12.51
C LEU A 25 -15.14 4.90 -12.30
N VAL A 26 -15.34 4.48 -11.04
CA VAL A 26 -16.09 3.26 -10.70
C VAL A 26 -17.55 3.37 -11.10
N ALA A 27 -18.19 4.53 -10.91
CA ALA A 27 -19.57 4.77 -11.32
C ALA A 27 -19.74 4.68 -12.84
N LEU A 28 -18.83 5.32 -13.60
CA LEU A 28 -18.82 5.26 -15.07
C LEU A 28 -18.59 3.85 -15.57
N LEU A 29 -17.59 3.14 -15.02
CA LEU A 29 -17.32 1.74 -15.38
C LEU A 29 -18.50 0.83 -15.04
N SER A 30 -19.15 1.03 -13.88
CA SER A 30 -20.35 0.28 -13.50
C SER A 30 -21.48 0.49 -14.50
N PHE A 31 -21.69 1.73 -14.95
CA PHE A 31 -22.68 2.05 -15.97
C PHE A 31 -22.32 1.44 -17.34
N VAL A 32 -21.07 1.53 -17.78
CA VAL A 32 -20.61 0.92 -19.03
C VAL A 32 -20.80 -0.59 -18.99
N VAL A 33 -20.40 -1.25 -17.91
CA VAL A 33 -20.60 -2.69 -17.73
C VAL A 33 -22.08 -3.05 -17.73
N PHE A 34 -22.92 -2.25 -17.07
CA PHE A 34 -24.38 -2.44 -17.09
C PHE A 34 -24.93 -2.42 -18.54
N VAL A 35 -24.57 -1.42 -19.33
CA VAL A 35 -25.01 -1.30 -20.74
C VAL A 35 -24.52 -2.49 -21.57
N LEU A 36 -23.25 -2.87 -21.42
CA LEU A 36 -22.67 -4.00 -22.15
C LEU A 36 -23.36 -5.32 -21.80
N VAL A 37 -23.61 -5.60 -20.52
CA VAL A 37 -24.29 -6.83 -20.09
C VAL A 37 -25.73 -6.84 -20.62
N TYR A 38 -26.46 -5.74 -20.49
CA TYR A 38 -27.83 -5.62 -20.97
C TYR A 38 -27.93 -5.85 -22.50
N CYS A 39 -27.06 -5.21 -23.29
CA CYS A 39 -27.09 -5.33 -24.74
C CYS A 39 -26.54 -6.67 -25.28
N LEU A 40 -25.55 -7.28 -24.63
CA LEU A 40 -24.83 -8.44 -25.18
C LEU A 40 -25.30 -9.79 -24.63
N THR A 41 -25.92 -9.82 -23.44
CA THR A 41 -26.28 -11.10 -22.78
C THR A 41 -27.78 -11.41 -22.78
N GLY A 42 -28.62 -10.48 -23.24
CA GLY A 42 -30.07 -10.64 -23.26
C GLY A 42 -30.74 -10.67 -21.88
N GLN A 43 -30.01 -10.36 -20.81
CA GLN A 43 -30.55 -10.20 -19.47
C GLN A 43 -31.39 -8.93 -19.37
N ASP A 44 -32.51 -8.98 -18.66
CA ASP A 44 -33.30 -7.78 -18.38
C ASP A 44 -32.59 -6.87 -17.37
N ALA A 45 -32.95 -5.58 -17.38
CA ALA A 45 -32.31 -4.57 -16.55
C ALA A 45 -32.36 -4.90 -15.05
N SER A 46 -33.44 -5.55 -14.58
CA SER A 46 -33.61 -5.88 -13.17
C SER A 46 -32.61 -6.95 -12.72
N SER A 47 -32.42 -8.00 -13.52
CA SER A 47 -31.43 -9.04 -13.27
C SER A 47 -30.00 -8.50 -13.24
N VAL A 48 -29.65 -7.56 -14.12
CA VAL A 48 -28.32 -6.94 -14.12
C VAL A 48 -28.11 -6.09 -12.85
N ILE A 49 -29.12 -5.31 -12.43
CA ILE A 49 -29.07 -4.53 -11.18
C ILE A 49 -28.92 -5.44 -9.97
N SER A 50 -29.72 -6.52 -9.89
CA SER A 50 -29.63 -7.50 -8.81
C SER A 50 -28.25 -8.16 -8.75
N SER A 51 -27.68 -8.50 -9.90
CA SER A 51 -26.34 -9.09 -10.00
C SER A 51 -25.24 -8.13 -9.54
N TRP A 52 -25.31 -6.86 -9.96
CA TRP A 52 -24.40 -5.82 -9.49
C TRP A 52 -24.51 -5.60 -7.98
N GLY A 53 -25.74 -5.52 -7.44
CA GLY A 53 -25.97 -5.35 -6.01
C GLY A 53 -25.43 -6.50 -5.19
N ASN A 54 -25.72 -7.75 -5.58
CA ASN A 54 -25.20 -8.95 -4.93
C ASN A 54 -23.67 -8.98 -4.95
N GLY A 55 -23.05 -8.61 -6.09
CA GLY A 55 -21.60 -8.50 -6.21
C GLY A 55 -21.02 -7.44 -5.27
N ALA A 56 -21.62 -6.25 -5.21
CA ALA A 56 -21.15 -5.16 -4.35
C ALA A 56 -21.13 -5.56 -2.86
N TRP A 57 -22.15 -6.29 -2.40
CA TRP A 57 -22.22 -6.75 -1.01
C TRP A 57 -21.12 -7.76 -0.63
N THR A 58 -20.60 -8.53 -1.59
CA THR A 58 -19.49 -9.48 -1.32
C THR A 58 -18.19 -8.76 -0.94
N LEU A 59 -18.02 -7.50 -1.36
CA LEU A 59 -16.83 -6.68 -1.08
C LEU A 59 -16.91 -5.92 0.24
N LEU A 60 -18.04 -5.96 0.96
CA LEU A 60 -18.22 -5.20 2.19
C LEU A 60 -17.22 -5.62 3.28
N GLY A 61 -17.04 -6.93 3.49
CA GLY A 61 -16.09 -7.45 4.46
C GLY A 61 -14.64 -7.05 4.14
N PHE A 62 -14.26 -7.17 2.87
CA PHE A 62 -12.94 -6.73 2.38
C PHE A 62 -12.76 -5.21 2.56
N SER A 63 -13.76 -4.42 2.20
CA SER A 63 -13.71 -2.95 2.34
C SER A 63 -13.56 -2.52 3.79
N MET A 64 -14.28 -3.18 4.71
CA MET A 64 -14.15 -2.93 6.15
C MET A 64 -12.75 -3.30 6.66
N GLN A 65 -12.19 -4.43 6.22
CA GLN A 65 -10.81 -4.79 6.57
C GLN A 65 -9.81 -3.73 6.11
N MET A 66 -9.94 -3.24 4.88
CA MET A 66 -9.06 -2.17 4.34
C MET A 66 -9.22 -0.85 5.10
N ALA A 67 -10.46 -0.46 5.45
CA ALA A 67 -10.73 0.71 6.25
C ALA A 67 -10.10 0.61 7.66
N LEU A 68 -10.27 -0.54 8.32
CA LEU A 68 -9.71 -0.80 9.64
C LEU A 68 -8.19 -0.80 9.64
N ILE A 69 -7.53 -1.34 8.60
CA ILE A 69 -6.07 -1.29 8.47
C ILE A 69 -5.56 0.15 8.54
N LEU A 70 -6.21 1.08 7.83
CA LEU A 70 -5.83 2.49 7.84
C LEU A 70 -6.18 3.19 9.15
N VAL A 71 -7.40 3.00 9.66
CA VAL A 71 -7.86 3.65 10.90
C VAL A 71 -7.04 3.19 12.09
N LEU A 72 -6.81 1.88 12.24
CA LEU A 72 -6.00 1.33 13.33
C LEU A 72 -4.52 1.67 13.15
N GLY A 73 -4.01 1.66 11.92
CA GLY A 73 -2.64 2.11 11.63
C GLY A 73 -2.42 3.57 12.05
N GLN A 74 -3.36 4.46 11.72
CA GLN A 74 -3.34 5.85 12.14
C GLN A 74 -3.47 5.99 13.67
N ALA A 75 -4.36 5.24 14.30
CA ALA A 75 -4.55 5.25 15.75
C ALA A 75 -3.26 4.85 16.48
N LEU A 76 -2.59 3.79 16.03
CA LEU A 76 -1.30 3.34 16.56
C LEU A 76 -0.20 4.40 16.35
N ALA A 77 -0.10 4.98 15.16
CA ALA A 77 0.87 6.04 14.88
C ALA A 77 0.65 7.30 15.74
N SER A 78 -0.59 7.54 16.17
CA SER A 78 -0.98 8.66 17.03
C SER A 78 -0.77 8.38 18.53
N ALA A 79 -0.46 7.13 18.90
CA ALA A 79 -0.26 6.75 20.30
C ALA A 79 0.92 7.52 20.92
N LYS A 80 0.76 7.98 22.17
CA LYS A 80 1.77 8.77 22.89
C LYS A 80 3.14 8.07 22.94
N LEU A 81 3.16 6.75 23.09
CA LEU A 81 4.40 5.97 23.14
C LEU A 81 5.14 6.01 21.79
N VAL A 82 4.41 5.80 20.69
CA VAL A 82 4.96 5.84 19.33
C VAL A 82 5.47 7.24 19.01
N GLN A 83 4.70 8.28 19.31
CA GLN A 83 5.12 9.67 19.12
C GLN A 83 6.39 10.02 19.91
N LYS A 84 6.54 9.53 21.14
CA LYS A 84 7.77 9.70 21.92
C LYS A 84 8.97 9.00 21.26
N LEU A 85 8.77 7.76 20.80
CA LEU A 85 9.82 7.01 20.09
C LEU A 85 10.26 7.74 18.82
N LEU A 86 9.33 8.22 18.00
CA LEU A 86 9.64 8.95 16.78
C LEU A 86 10.42 10.23 17.05
N LYS A 87 10.04 11.01 18.08
CA LYS A 87 10.79 12.21 18.47
C LYS A 87 12.20 11.88 18.94
N TYR A 88 12.34 10.81 19.73
CA TYR A 88 13.65 10.34 20.15
C TYR A 88 14.51 9.95 18.95
N LEU A 89 14.02 9.06 18.08
CA LEU A 89 14.72 8.64 16.88
C LEU A 89 15.06 9.83 15.98
N ALA A 90 14.19 10.84 15.90
CA ALA A 90 14.41 12.01 15.09
C ALA A 90 15.53 12.94 15.57
N SER A 91 15.92 12.80 16.84
CA SER A 91 17.05 13.54 17.42
C SER A 91 18.43 12.89 17.17
N LEU A 92 18.44 11.63 16.70
CA LEU A 92 19.67 10.88 16.45
C LEU A 92 20.48 11.36 15.23
N PRO A 93 19.88 11.59 14.03
CA PRO A 93 20.66 11.97 12.87
C PRO A 93 21.16 13.42 12.99
N LYS A 94 22.46 13.62 12.74
CA LYS A 94 23.09 14.95 12.76
C LYS A 94 23.43 15.49 11.37
N GLY A 95 23.18 14.72 10.32
CA GLY A 95 23.60 15.04 8.96
C GLY A 95 22.56 14.66 7.92
N TYR A 96 22.77 15.16 6.70
CA TYR A 96 21.86 14.98 5.57
C TYR A 96 21.62 13.51 5.22
N TYR A 97 22.69 12.74 5.01
CA TYR A 97 22.58 11.33 4.61
C TYR A 97 22.01 10.45 5.73
N THR A 98 22.43 10.68 6.98
CA THR A 98 21.93 9.89 8.12
C THR A 98 20.46 10.15 8.40
N ALA A 99 19.96 11.35 8.11
CA ALA A 99 18.54 11.66 8.14
C ALA A 99 17.75 10.86 7.11
N LEU A 100 18.20 10.83 5.85
CA LEU A 100 17.56 10.04 4.79
C LEU A 100 17.59 8.55 5.10
N TRP A 101 18.74 8.02 5.53
CA TRP A 101 18.90 6.60 5.87
C TRP A 101 17.93 6.18 6.95
N LEU A 102 17.82 6.98 8.01
CA LEU A 102 16.96 6.65 9.14
C LEU A 102 15.48 6.70 8.75
N VAL A 103 15.05 7.66 7.92
CA VAL A 103 13.67 7.71 7.40
C VAL A 103 13.36 6.50 6.53
N THR A 104 14.23 6.20 5.56
CA THR A 104 14.05 5.05 4.66
C THR A 104 14.00 3.74 5.44
N PHE A 105 14.93 3.54 6.38
CA PHE A 105 15.00 2.33 7.19
C PHE A 105 13.77 2.15 8.09
N LEU A 106 13.34 3.21 8.79
CA LEU A 106 12.13 3.17 9.60
C LEU A 106 10.90 2.88 8.74
N SER A 107 10.81 3.48 7.56
CA SER A 107 9.73 3.24 6.62
C SER A 107 9.68 1.79 6.15
N LEU A 108 10.81 1.21 5.77
CA LEU A 108 10.89 -0.19 5.36
C LEU A 108 10.40 -1.12 6.47
N ILE A 109 10.91 -0.97 7.70
CA ILE A 109 10.47 -1.79 8.84
C ILE A 109 8.98 -1.64 9.08
N ALA A 110 8.49 -0.39 9.14
CA ALA A 110 7.09 -0.14 9.44
C ALA A 110 6.16 -0.71 8.37
N ASN A 111 6.50 -0.56 7.08
CA ASN A 111 5.73 -1.11 5.96
C ASN A 111 5.81 -2.63 5.86
N TRP A 112 6.94 -3.23 6.26
CA TRP A 112 7.06 -4.69 6.34
C TRP A 112 6.15 -5.29 7.41
N ILE A 113 6.03 -4.62 8.56
CA ILE A 113 5.13 -5.05 9.65
C ILE A 113 3.67 -4.82 9.25
N ASN A 114 3.33 -3.59 8.87
CA ASN A 114 1.97 -3.24 8.47
C ASN A 114 1.99 -2.02 7.55
N TRP A 115 1.53 -2.20 6.32
CA TRP A 115 1.58 -1.16 5.30
C TRP A 115 0.71 0.07 5.64
N GLY A 116 -0.44 -0.12 6.28
CA GLY A 116 -1.34 0.98 6.67
C GLY A 116 -0.72 1.87 7.75
N PHE A 117 -0.14 1.26 8.78
CA PHE A 117 0.67 1.95 9.79
C PHE A 117 1.94 2.55 9.18
N GLY A 118 2.64 1.81 8.34
CA GLY A 118 3.89 2.18 7.68
C GLY A 118 3.79 3.47 6.89
N LEU A 119 2.76 3.61 6.05
CA LEU A 119 2.52 4.83 5.28
C LEU A 119 2.32 6.07 6.18
N VAL A 120 1.50 5.93 7.23
CA VAL A 120 1.23 7.03 8.16
C VAL A 120 2.49 7.42 8.93
N ILE A 121 3.15 6.45 9.57
CA ILE A 121 4.25 6.73 10.48
C ILE A 121 5.47 7.28 9.74
N SER A 122 5.72 6.82 8.52
CA SER A 122 6.84 7.28 7.70
C SER A 122 6.69 8.77 7.34
N ALA A 123 5.48 9.21 7.00
CA ALA A 123 5.21 10.62 6.71
C ALA A 123 5.36 11.51 7.96
N ILE A 124 4.85 11.05 9.11
CA ILE A 124 5.02 11.74 10.40
C ILE A 124 6.50 11.83 10.77
N PHE A 125 7.25 10.74 10.61
CA PHE A 125 8.65 10.68 10.97
C PHE A 125 9.52 11.57 10.06
N ALA A 126 9.29 11.57 8.75
CA ALA A 126 9.95 12.49 7.82
C ALA A 126 9.73 13.96 8.22
N LYS A 127 8.50 14.33 8.63
CA LYS A 127 8.21 15.66 9.16
C LYS A 127 8.96 15.95 10.45
N GLU A 128 9.16 14.97 11.32
CA GLU A 128 9.90 15.14 12.56
C GLU A 128 11.42 15.28 12.31
N ILE A 129 11.99 14.52 11.39
CA ILE A 129 13.38 14.69 10.93
C ILE A 129 13.61 16.10 10.38
N ALA A 130 12.71 16.60 9.53
CA ALA A 130 12.85 17.91 8.92
C ALA A 130 12.90 19.07 9.93
N LYS A 131 12.31 18.89 11.12
CA LYS A 131 12.39 19.87 12.22
C LYS A 131 13.72 19.83 12.96
N ASN A 132 14.34 18.65 13.05
CA ASN A 132 15.54 18.42 13.85
C ASN A 132 16.83 18.61 13.03
N VAL A 133 16.81 18.26 11.74
CA VAL A 133 17.97 18.32 10.84
C VAL A 133 17.82 19.48 9.87
N LYS A 134 18.54 20.58 10.12
CA LYS A 134 18.55 21.75 9.24
C LYS A 134 19.29 21.45 7.93
N GLY A 135 18.80 22.02 6.82
CA GLY A 135 19.44 21.89 5.51
C GLY A 135 19.12 20.60 4.74
N VAL A 136 18.23 19.76 5.27
CA VAL A 136 17.73 18.56 4.58
C VAL A 136 16.60 18.92 3.61
N ASP A 137 16.61 18.30 2.43
CA ASP A 137 15.53 18.48 1.44
C ASP A 137 14.29 17.72 1.90
N TYR A 138 13.23 18.47 2.23
CA TYR A 138 11.97 17.91 2.68
C TYR A 138 11.30 17.02 1.63
N ARG A 139 11.42 17.36 0.34
CA ARG A 139 10.84 16.56 -0.75
C ARG A 139 11.54 15.21 -0.84
N LEU A 140 12.86 15.20 -0.65
CA LEU A 140 13.63 13.95 -0.63
C LEU A 140 13.29 13.11 0.60
N LEU A 141 13.12 13.70 1.79
CA LEU A 141 12.64 12.96 2.96
C LEU A 141 11.28 12.29 2.71
N ILE A 142 10.35 12.99 2.06
CA ILE A 142 9.04 12.41 1.72
C ILE A 142 9.18 11.29 0.69
N ALA A 143 10.05 11.44 -0.30
CA ALA A 143 10.36 10.38 -1.25
C ALA A 143 10.98 9.15 -0.56
N SER A 144 11.94 9.35 0.34
CA SER A 144 12.55 8.32 1.19
C SER A 144 11.55 7.63 2.11
N ALA A 145 10.63 8.39 2.70
CA ALA A 145 9.55 7.84 3.50
C ALA A 145 8.59 6.99 2.67
N TYR A 146 8.27 7.42 1.44
CA TYR A 146 7.37 6.67 0.56
C TYR A 146 8.04 5.43 -0.06
N SER A 147 9.34 5.50 -0.37
CA SER A 147 10.06 4.40 -1.01
C SER A 147 10.07 3.11 -0.20
N GLY A 148 10.05 3.22 1.14
CA GLY A 148 9.96 2.06 2.02
C GLY A 148 8.67 1.24 1.88
N PHE A 149 7.63 1.80 1.22
CA PHE A 149 6.44 1.02 0.85
C PHE A 149 6.81 -0.14 -0.07
N VAL A 150 7.90 -0.09 -0.85
CA VAL A 150 8.25 -1.12 -1.86
C VAL A 150 8.25 -2.57 -1.35
N ILE A 151 8.53 -2.82 -0.08
CA ILE A 151 8.57 -4.17 0.50
C ILE A 151 7.25 -4.63 1.15
N TRP A 152 6.21 -3.79 1.15
CA TRP A 152 4.97 -4.02 1.89
C TRP A 152 4.33 -5.38 1.60
N HIS A 153 4.32 -5.78 0.33
CA HIS A 153 3.63 -6.98 -0.13
C HIS A 153 4.39 -8.27 0.25
N GLY A 154 5.71 -8.18 0.46
CA GLY A 154 6.51 -9.27 1.03
C GLY A 154 6.49 -9.31 2.57
N GLY A 155 5.76 -8.39 3.20
CA GLY A 155 5.66 -8.25 4.64
C GLY A 155 4.52 -9.02 5.30
N LEU A 156 4.40 -8.85 6.61
CA LEU A 156 3.39 -9.51 7.46
C LEU A 156 1.95 -9.12 7.10
N SER A 157 1.77 -7.99 6.43
CA SER A 157 0.47 -7.45 6.03
C SER A 157 0.15 -7.64 4.53
N GLY A 158 0.93 -8.45 3.82
CA GLY A 158 0.73 -8.72 2.40
C GLY A 158 -0.60 -9.44 2.16
N SER A 159 -1.49 -8.83 1.36
CA SER A 159 -2.85 -9.34 1.15
C SER A 159 -2.85 -10.75 0.55
N ILE A 160 -2.11 -10.98 -0.54
CA ILE A 160 -2.10 -12.30 -1.20
C ILE A 160 -1.47 -13.38 -0.33
N PRO A 161 -0.27 -13.20 0.29
CA PRO A 161 0.30 -14.20 1.19
C PRO A 161 -0.65 -14.60 2.33
N LEU A 162 -1.39 -13.65 2.91
CA LEU A 162 -2.37 -13.93 3.96
C LEU A 162 -3.63 -14.61 3.41
N SER A 163 -4.12 -14.20 2.24
CA SER A 163 -5.26 -14.84 1.58
C SER A 163 -4.97 -16.30 1.25
N VAL A 164 -3.78 -16.62 0.72
CA VAL A 164 -3.41 -18.00 0.38
C VAL A 164 -3.09 -18.85 1.60
N ALA A 165 -2.71 -18.24 2.73
CA ALA A 165 -2.49 -18.94 4.00
C ALA A 165 -3.79 -19.24 4.78
N THR A 166 -4.92 -18.71 4.33
CA THR A 166 -6.22 -18.89 5.00
C THR A 166 -7.05 -19.93 4.25
N GLN A 167 -7.29 -21.08 4.86
CA GLN A 167 -8.18 -22.10 4.28
C GLN A 167 -9.64 -21.62 4.35
N ASN A 168 -10.17 -21.11 3.24
CA ASN A 168 -11.57 -20.68 3.13
C ASN A 168 -12.13 -21.01 1.74
N GLU A 169 -13.46 -20.90 1.58
CA GLU A 169 -14.16 -21.16 0.31
C GLU A 169 -13.69 -20.25 -0.83
N SER A 170 -13.09 -19.10 -0.50
CA SER A 170 -12.57 -18.15 -1.48
C SER A 170 -11.20 -18.54 -2.02
N LEU A 171 -10.44 -19.43 -1.36
CA LEU A 171 -9.09 -19.82 -1.79
C LEU A 171 -9.08 -20.46 -3.18
N SER A 172 -9.96 -21.44 -3.39
CA SER A 172 -10.13 -22.09 -4.69
C SER A 172 -10.69 -21.11 -5.72
N LYS A 173 -11.63 -20.23 -5.33
CA LYS A 173 -12.20 -19.20 -6.23
C LYS A 173 -11.15 -18.20 -6.72
N ILE A 174 -10.32 -17.67 -5.82
CA ILE A 174 -9.27 -16.67 -6.13
C ILE A 174 -8.15 -17.28 -6.98
N SER A 175 -7.87 -18.58 -6.81
CA SER A 175 -6.84 -19.29 -7.57
C SER A 175 -7.37 -20.00 -8.83
N ALA A 176 -8.65 -19.82 -9.18
CA ALA A 176 -9.31 -20.54 -10.28
C ALA A 176 -9.15 -22.08 -10.20
N GLY A 177 -9.20 -22.63 -8.98
CA GLY A 177 -9.06 -24.06 -8.70
C GLY A 177 -7.62 -24.56 -8.62
N VAL A 178 -6.61 -23.71 -8.80
CA VAL A 178 -5.19 -24.13 -8.78
C VAL A 178 -4.70 -24.40 -7.35
N ILE A 179 -5.18 -23.63 -6.36
CA ILE A 179 -4.79 -23.74 -4.97
C ILE A 179 -5.99 -24.23 -4.16
N GLU A 180 -5.95 -25.49 -3.76
CA GLU A 180 -7.02 -26.12 -2.95
C GLU A 180 -6.70 -26.12 -1.46
N LYS A 181 -5.40 -26.10 -1.11
CA LYS A 181 -4.92 -26.12 0.26
C LYS A 181 -4.16 -24.84 0.58
N ALA A 182 -4.37 -24.33 1.79
CA ALA A 182 -3.69 -23.15 2.28
C ALA A 182 -2.17 -23.34 2.24
N ILE A 183 -1.47 -22.31 1.74
CA ILE A 183 -0.01 -22.27 1.70
C ILE A 183 0.48 -21.54 2.95
N PRO A 184 1.21 -22.21 3.86
CA PRO A 184 1.61 -21.60 5.12
C PRO A 184 2.57 -20.43 4.87
N ILE A 185 2.53 -19.45 5.78
CA ILE A 185 3.39 -18.25 5.69
C ILE A 185 4.90 -18.57 5.74
N SER A 186 5.28 -19.76 6.22
CA SER A 186 6.66 -20.26 6.14
C SER A 186 7.17 -20.46 4.70
N GLN A 187 6.26 -20.67 3.74
CA GLN A 187 6.58 -20.85 2.32
C GLN A 187 6.38 -19.56 1.49
N THR A 188 5.78 -18.53 2.08
CA THR A 188 5.55 -17.23 1.43
C THR A 188 6.34 -16.13 2.12
N ILE A 189 5.79 -15.50 3.16
CA ILE A 189 6.37 -14.36 3.88
C ILE A 189 7.74 -14.72 4.49
N PHE A 190 7.84 -15.88 5.14
CA PHE A 190 9.07 -16.33 5.81
C PHE A 190 9.91 -17.28 4.95
N SER A 191 9.63 -17.36 3.65
CA SER A 191 10.49 -18.09 2.74
C SER A 191 11.85 -17.42 2.62
N SER A 192 12.90 -18.23 2.43
CA SER A 192 14.27 -17.71 2.33
C SER A 192 14.44 -16.71 1.19
N TYR A 193 13.82 -16.94 0.02
CA TYR A 193 13.93 -16.01 -1.11
C TYR A 193 13.30 -14.65 -0.80
N ASN A 194 12.12 -14.62 -0.16
CA ASN A 194 11.45 -13.38 0.20
C ASN A 194 12.26 -12.61 1.26
N LEU A 195 12.74 -13.31 2.30
CA LEU A 195 13.56 -12.69 3.35
C LEU A 195 14.90 -12.16 2.82
N ILE A 196 15.53 -12.85 1.86
CA ILE A 196 16.75 -12.37 1.20
C ILE A 196 16.46 -11.08 0.41
N ILE A 197 15.40 -11.05 -0.41
CA ILE A 197 15.01 -9.85 -1.18
C ILE A 197 14.73 -8.68 -0.23
N ILE A 198 13.97 -8.93 0.84
CA ILE A 198 13.64 -7.90 1.83
C ILE A 198 14.89 -7.43 2.55
N GLY A 199 15.81 -8.32 2.92
CA GLY A 199 17.09 -7.97 3.53
C GLY A 199 17.95 -7.10 2.61
N ILE A 200 18.03 -7.45 1.31
CA ILE A 200 18.76 -6.65 0.30
C ILE A 200 18.15 -5.25 0.19
N ILE A 201 16.82 -5.13 0.12
CA ILE A 201 16.16 -3.83 0.00
C ILE A 201 16.27 -3.04 1.32
N LEU A 202 16.12 -3.70 2.47
CA LEU A 202 16.23 -3.10 3.80
C LEU A 202 17.59 -2.42 4.00
N ILE A 203 18.66 -3.09 3.56
CA ILE A 203 20.02 -2.58 3.68
C ILE A 203 20.36 -1.66 2.52
N GLY A 204 20.01 -2.01 1.29
CA GLY A 204 20.45 -1.32 0.07
C GLY A 204 19.69 -0.02 -0.21
N LEU A 205 18.38 0.01 -0.03
CA LEU A 205 17.55 1.17 -0.39
C LEU A 205 17.92 2.46 0.35
N PRO A 206 18.29 2.44 1.65
CA PRO A 206 18.81 3.63 2.31
C PRO A 206 20.00 4.29 1.59
N PHE A 207 20.84 3.53 0.87
CA PHE A 207 22.04 4.07 0.21
C PHE A 207 21.80 4.55 -1.23
N LEU A 208 20.59 4.36 -1.77
CA LEU A 208 20.18 4.80 -3.11
C LEU A 208 19.53 6.18 -3.07
#